data_AF-A0A918YWB0-F1
#
_entry.id   AF-A0A918YWB0-F1
#
_cell.length_a   1.000
_cell.length_b   1.000
_cell.length_c   1.000
_cell.angle_alpha   90.00
_cell.angle_beta   90.00
_cell.angle_gamma   90.00
#
_symmetry.space_group_name_H-M   'P 1'
#
loop_
_entity.id
_entity.type
_entity.pdbx_description
1 polymer ?
#
loop_
_entity_poly.entity_id
_entity_poly.type
_entity_poly.pdbx_seq_one_letter_code
_entity_poly.pdbx_strand_id
1 'polypeptide(L)' 'MSVRLELEPVLRGIAEAVRDRDGPALRRLLGRLAAQATIDDLYACSSPWPP' A
#
# COMPACT_ATOMS: atom_id res chain seq x y z
N MET A 1 -3.71 19.83 4.29
CA MET A 1 -4.75 19.27 3.40
C MET A 1 -4.49 17.79 3.21
N SER A 2 -5.56 17.04 3.04
CA SER A 2 -5.77 15.62 3.39
C SER A 2 -5.00 14.58 2.56
N VAL A 3 -3.92 14.02 3.11
CA VAL A 3 -3.30 12.77 2.60
C VAL A 3 -4.17 11.55 2.95
N ARG A 4 -5.04 11.67 3.96
CA ARG A 4 -5.82 10.54 4.52
C ARG A 4 -6.97 10.02 3.65
N LEU A 5 -7.39 10.71 2.59
CA LEU A 5 -8.57 10.32 1.81
C LEU A 5 -8.27 9.41 0.60
N GLU A 6 -7.00 9.32 0.17
CA GLU A 6 -6.62 8.57 -1.06
C GLU A 6 -6.17 7.12 -0.77
N LEU A 7 -5.87 6.78 0.50
CA LEU A 7 -5.29 5.48 0.87
C LEU A 7 -6.33 4.36 0.89
N GLU A 8 -7.54 4.65 1.39
CA GLU A 8 -8.69 3.73 1.46
C GLU A 8 -9.03 3.06 0.11
N PRO A 9 -9.17 3.81 -1.00
CA PRO A 9 -9.47 3.20 -2.30
C PRO A 9 -8.30 2.38 -2.85
N VAL A 10 -7.05 2.76 -2.58
CA VAL A 10 -5.85 1.98 -3.01
C VAL A 10 -5.77 0.65 -2.26
N LEU A 11 -6.01 0.66 -0.95
CA LEU A 11 -6.01 -0.56 -0.13
C LEU A 11 -7.14 -1.51 -0.52
N ARG A 12 -8.34 -0.98 -0.82
CA ARG A 12 -9.46 -1.77 -1.33
C ARG A 12 -9.12 -2.43 -2.66
N GLY A 13 -8.53 -1.67 -3.60
CA GLY A 13 -8.08 -2.22 -4.88
C GLY A 13 -7.02 -3.31 -4.73
N ILE A 14 -6.12 -3.20 -3.75
CA ILE A 14 -5.12 -4.25 -3.47
C ILE A 14 -5.82 -5.53 -2.99
N ALA A 15 -6.79 -5.41 -2.08
CA ALA A 15 -7.54 -6.56 -1.57
C ALA A 15 -8.35 -7.28 -2.67
N GLU A 16 -8.91 -6.52 -3.61
CA GLU A 16 -9.61 -7.04 -4.79
C GLU A 16 -8.64 -7.74 -5.75
N ALA A 17 -7.51 -7.11 -6.08
CA ALA A 17 -6.50 -7.72 -6.95
C ALA A 17 -5.92 -9.03 -6.37
N VAL A 18 -5.75 -9.12 -5.04
CA VAL A 18 -5.34 -10.38 -4.38
C VAL A 18 -6.42 -11.44 -4.48
N ARG A 19 -7.68 -11.08 -4.23
CA ARG A 19 -8.83 -11.99 -4.31
C ARG A 19 -8.96 -12.59 -5.72
N ASP A 20 -8.80 -11.75 -6.73
CA ASP A 20 -8.96 -12.13 -8.14
C ASP A 20 -7.68 -12.74 -8.74
N ARG A 21 -6.60 -12.83 -7.95
CA ARG A 21 -5.25 -13.25 -8.38
C ARG A 21 -4.70 -12.44 -9.56
N ASP A 22 -5.11 -11.18 -9.67
CA ASP A 22 -4.64 -10.24 -10.69
C ASP A 22 -3.27 -9.66 -10.29
N GLY A 23 -2.23 -10.42 -10.63
CA GLY A 23 -0.84 -10.03 -10.40
C GLY A 23 -0.44 -8.69 -11.05
N PRO A 24 -0.82 -8.40 -12.31
CA PRO A 24 -0.60 -7.09 -12.93
C PRO A 24 -1.23 -5.92 -12.17
N ALA A 25 -2.51 -6.02 -11.78
CA ALA A 25 -3.20 -4.97 -11.03
C ALA A 25 -2.55 -4.77 -9.65
N LEU A 26 -2.22 -5.87 -8.96
CA LEU A 26 -1.55 -5.84 -7.67
C LEU A 26 -0.20 -5.10 -7.74
N ARG A 27 0.65 -5.39 -8.73
CA ARG A 27 1.95 -4.69 -8.91
C ARG A 27 1.76 -3.20 -9.15
N ARG A 28 0.77 -2.81 -9.95
CA ARG A 28 0.49 -1.40 -10.26
C ARG A 28 0.06 -0.62 -9.02
N LEU A 29 -0.81 -1.21 -8.20
CA LEU A 29 -1.33 -0.59 -6.98
C LEU A 29 -0.26 -0.50 -5.90
N LEU A 30 0.55 -1.57 -5.72
CA LEU A 30 1.69 -1.55 -4.81
C LEU A 30 2.74 -0.52 -5.23
N GLY A 31 3.01 -0.37 -6.54
CA GLY A 31 3.91 0.66 -7.06
C GLY A 31 3.41 2.08 -6.77
N ARG A 32 2.10 2.33 -6.89
CA ARG A 32 1.48 3.61 -6.51
C ARG A 32 1.59 3.88 -5.01
N LEU A 33 1.35 2.87 -4.19
CA LEU A 33 1.47 2.98 -2.73
C LEU A 33 2.93 3.28 -2.34
N ALA A 34 3.89 2.58 -2.93
CA ALA A 34 5.32 2.81 -2.70
C ALA A 34 5.78 4.20 -3.15
N ALA A 35 5.20 4.75 -4.23
CA ALA A 35 5.50 6.10 -4.70
C ALA A 35 4.93 7.20 -3.80
N GLN A 36 3.89 6.89 -3.00
CA GLN A 36 3.31 7.79 -2.01
C GLN A 36 3.93 7.63 -0.61
N ALA A 37 4.59 6.50 -0.36
CA ALA A 37 5.30 6.24 0.89
C ALA A 37 6.50 7.20 0.99
N THR A 38 6.56 7.91 2.11
CA THR A 38 7.74 8.70 2.48
C THR A 38 8.82 7.78 3.05
N ILE A 39 10.06 8.27 3.11
CA ILE A 39 11.17 7.55 3.76
C ILE A 39 10.81 7.20 5.21
N ASP A 40 10.09 8.08 5.91
CA ASP A 40 9.61 7.84 7.28
C ASP A 40 8.62 6.67 7.38
N ASP A 41 7.76 6.46 6.37
CA ASP A 41 6.81 5.34 6.33
C ASP A 41 7.52 3.99 6.17
N LEU A 42 8.61 3.96 5.41
CA LEU A 42 9.45 2.76 5.24
C LEU A 42 10.19 2.42 6.54
N TYR A 43 10.69 3.43 7.25
CA TYR A 43 11.29 3.23 8.57
C TYR A 43 10.26 2.75 9.60
N ALA A 44 9.02 3.24 9.56
CA ALA A 44 7.95 2.77 10.43
C ALA A 44 7.57 1.29 10.17
N CYS A 45 7.62 0.83 8.92
CA CYS A 45 7.42 -0.59 8.57
C CYS A 45 8.60 -1.50 8.98
N SER A 46 9.77 -0.92 9.28
CA SER A 46 10.99 -1.64 9.68
C SER A 46 11.15 -1.80 11.20
N SER A 47 10.16 -1.40 12.00
CA SER A 47 10.15 -1.69 13.44
C SER A 47 9.94 -3.19 13.69
N PRO A 48 10.68 -3.79 14.63
CA PRO A 48 10.70 -5.24 14.81
C PRO A 48 9.32 -5.74 15.23
N TRP A 49 8.89 -6.81 14.59
CA TRP A 49 7.87 -7.73 15.07
C TRP A 49 7.91 -7.82 16.61
N PRO A 50 6.77 -7.77 17.35
CA PRO A 50 6.82 -7.95 18.80
C PRO A 50 7.39 -9.34 19.13
N PRO A 51 8.01 -9.51 20.31
CA PRO A 51 8.61 -10.79 20.71
C PRO A 51 7.62 -11.96 20.65
#